data_AF-A0A1D1W5W5-F1
#
_entry.id   AF-A0A1D1W5W5-F1
#
_cell.length_a   1.000
_cell.length_b   1.000
_cell.length_c   1.000
_cell.angle_alpha   90.00
_cell.angle_beta   90.00
_cell.angle_gamma   90.00
#
_symmetry.space_group_name_H-M   'P 1'
#
loop_
_entity.id
_entity.type
_entity.pdbx_description
1 polymer ?
#
loop_
_entity_poly.entity_id
_entity_poly.type
_entity_poly.pdbx_seq_one_letter_code
_entity_poly.pdbx_strand_id
1 'polypeptide(L)'
;MCCAGISFRGPTKMFISPSGAKINADLYIQNVLKPLIEKEIPRLCGKEAHKVVLHQDNAPAHQARKTQEYLRQSEVKFIPREHWIGNSPDLAPMDFAVSGIFMGLLFNKKPRDDTGLVRAIKTAWVKLPMEKIERALQSWKRRVELMIERKGFQIERLLN
;
A
#
# COMPACT_ATOMS: atom_id res chain seq x y z
N MET A 1 -2.21 13.50 5.17
CA MET A 1 -1.91 12.34 4.30
C MET A 1 -2.09 11.07 5.14
N CYS A 2 -2.40 9.92 4.52
CA CYS A 2 -2.45 8.64 5.23
C CYS A 2 -1.58 7.59 4.52
N CYS A 3 -0.97 6.70 5.29
CA CYS A 3 -0.16 5.59 4.80
C CYS A 3 -0.68 4.30 5.43
N ALA A 4 -0.98 3.31 4.61
CA ALA A 4 -1.43 2.00 5.04
C ALA A 4 -1.17 0.97 3.93
N GLY A 5 -1.22 -0.31 4.28
CA GLY A 5 -1.06 -1.42 3.35
C GLY A 5 -2.14 -2.47 3.51
N ILE A 6 -2.22 -3.38 2.55
CA ILE A 6 -3.13 -4.52 2.56
C ILE A 6 -2.37 -5.83 2.33
N SER A 7 -3.00 -6.94 2.70
CA SER A 7 -2.52 -8.29 2.45
C SER A 7 -3.70 -9.24 2.30
N PHE A 8 -3.45 -10.48 1.89
CA PHE A 8 -4.44 -11.57 1.94
C PHE A 8 -4.97 -11.84 3.36
N ARG A 9 -4.30 -11.34 4.40
CA ARG A 9 -4.69 -11.50 5.81
C ARG A 9 -5.41 -10.28 6.38
N GLY A 10 -5.55 -9.21 5.61
CA GLY A 10 -6.19 -7.98 6.06
C GLY A 10 -5.37 -6.71 5.85
N PRO A 11 -6.00 -5.56 6.14
CA PRO A 11 -5.33 -4.27 6.17
C PRO A 11 -4.38 -4.14 7.35
N THR A 12 -3.29 -3.39 7.15
CA THR A 12 -2.41 -2.93 8.22
C THR A 12 -3.09 -1.80 8.99
N LYS A 13 -2.59 -1.49 10.19
CA LYS A 13 -2.91 -0.21 10.82
C LYS A 13 -2.48 0.95 9.91
N MET A 14 -3.31 2.00 9.92
CA MET A 14 -3.08 3.21 9.16
C MET A 14 -2.33 4.24 9.98
N PHE A 15 -1.27 4.78 9.40
CA PHE A 15 -0.62 5.99 9.86
C PHE A 15 -1.27 7.22 9.21
N ILE A 16 -1.58 8.24 10.00
CA ILE A 16 -2.13 9.51 9.52
C ILE A 16 -1.12 10.60 9.87
N SER A 17 -0.61 11.28 8.86
CA SER A 17 0.31 12.39 9.04
C SER A 17 -0.41 13.59 9.66
N PRO A 18 0.30 14.42 10.44
CA PRO A 18 -0.19 15.75 10.77
C PRO A 18 -0.61 16.53 9.52
N SER A 19 -1.57 17.45 9.70
CA SER A 19 -2.04 18.31 8.60
C SER A 19 -0.89 19.12 8.00
N GLY A 20 -0.85 19.23 6.67
CA GLY A 20 0.22 19.93 5.94
C GLY A 20 1.57 19.22 5.87
N ALA A 21 1.79 18.14 6.63
CA ALA A 21 3.07 17.42 6.61
C ALA A 21 3.22 16.55 5.35
N LYS A 22 4.37 16.66 4.68
CA LYS A 22 4.79 15.72 3.63
C LYS A 22 5.47 14.50 4.26
N ILE A 23 5.18 13.32 3.74
CA ILE A 23 5.87 12.09 4.13
C ILE A 23 7.24 12.10 3.46
N ASN A 24 8.29 12.36 4.22
CA ASN A 24 9.67 12.20 3.78
C ASN A 24 10.19 10.79 4.15
N ALA A 25 11.42 10.47 3.74
CA ALA A 25 12.02 9.17 4.01
C ALA A 25 12.10 8.83 5.51
N ASP A 26 12.47 9.80 6.35
CA ASP A 26 12.61 9.57 7.79
C ASP A 26 11.28 9.24 8.46
N LEU A 27 10.26 10.05 8.18
CA LEU A 27 8.92 9.84 8.71
C LEU A 27 8.34 8.52 8.18
N TYR A 28 8.56 8.20 6.90
CA TYR A 28 8.15 6.92 6.33
C TYR A 28 8.82 5.73 7.05
N ILE A 29 10.14 5.76 7.26
CA ILE A 29 10.85 4.70 7.96
C ILE A 29 10.34 4.55 9.40
N GLN A 30 10.28 5.65 10.17
CA GLN A 30 9.97 5.59 11.60
C GLN A 30 8.50 5.27 11.88
N ASN A 31 7.58 5.85 11.11
CA ASN A 31 6.15 5.79 11.41
C ASN A 31 5.38 4.80 10.55
N VAL A 32 5.97 4.31 9.45
CA VAL A 32 5.32 3.35 8.55
C VAL A 32 6.11 2.03 8.50
N LEU A 33 7.36 2.02 8.03
CA LEU A 33 8.10 0.77 7.80
C LEU A 33 8.44 0.03 9.10
N LYS A 34 8.99 0.71 10.11
CA LYS A 34 9.32 0.08 11.40
C LYS A 34 8.09 -0.59 12.05
N PRO A 35 6.95 0.12 12.27
CA PRO A 35 5.75 -0.52 12.78
C PRO A 35 5.20 -1.63 11.88
N LEU A 36 5.33 -1.49 10.55
CA LEU A 36 4.91 -2.50 9.61
C LEU A 36 5.69 -3.81 9.82
N ILE A 37 7.01 -3.73 9.83
CA ILE A 37 7.91 -4.89 9.90
C ILE A 37 7.88 -5.52 11.30
N GLU A 38 7.99 -4.70 12.34
CA GLU A 38 8.14 -5.19 13.71
C GLU A 38 6.82 -5.64 14.34
N LYS A 39 5.67 -5.13 13.86
CA LYS A 39 4.37 -5.35 14.51
C LYS A 39 3.31 -5.88 13.57
N GLU A 40 3.06 -5.21 12.45
CA GLU A 40 1.90 -5.53 11.62
C GLU A 40 2.08 -6.80 10.79
N ILE A 41 3.27 -7.04 10.23
CA ILE A 41 3.58 -8.27 9.50
C ILE A 41 3.47 -9.50 10.43
N PRO A 42 4.11 -9.53 11.62
CA PRO A 42 3.91 -10.61 12.58
C PRO A 42 2.45 -10.77 13.02
N ARG A 43 1.73 -9.67 13.27
CA ARG A 43 0.31 -9.70 13.66
C ARG A 43 -0.58 -10.33 12.60
N LEU A 44 -0.36 -10.01 11.32
CA LEU A 44 -1.20 -10.46 10.20
C LEU A 44 -0.81 -11.85 9.70
N CYS A 45 0.48 -12.17 9.67
CA CYS A 45 1.00 -13.36 9.00
C CYS A 45 1.54 -14.44 9.97
N GLY A 46 1.77 -14.10 11.23
CA GLY A 46 2.25 -15.04 12.25
C GLY A 46 3.52 -15.77 11.79
N LYS A 47 3.48 -17.11 11.82
CA LYS A 47 4.60 -17.98 11.38
C LYS A 47 4.98 -17.77 9.90
N GLU A 48 4.09 -17.22 9.09
CA GLU A 48 4.33 -16.95 7.66
C GLU A 48 4.92 -15.57 7.39
N ALA A 49 5.26 -14.78 8.41
CA ALA A 49 5.88 -13.45 8.26
C ALA A 49 7.09 -13.46 7.30
N HIS A 50 7.94 -14.50 7.37
CA HIS A 50 9.12 -14.69 6.52
C HIS A 50 8.81 -14.89 5.02
N LYS A 51 7.54 -15.16 4.66
CA LYS A 51 7.07 -15.29 3.27
C LYS A 51 6.58 -13.97 2.69
N VAL A 52 6.39 -12.94 3.51
CA VAL A 52 5.86 -11.65 3.06
C VAL A 52 6.90 -10.94 2.19
N VAL A 53 6.42 -10.41 1.06
CA VAL A 53 7.17 -9.50 0.20
C VAL A 53 6.48 -8.15 0.23
N LEU A 54 7.21 -7.12 0.67
CA LEU A 54 6.74 -5.74 0.66
C LEU A 54 6.74 -5.21 -0.78
N HIS A 55 5.58 -4.70 -1.18
CA HIS A 55 5.34 -4.03 -2.44
C HIS A 55 4.96 -2.56 -2.18
N GLN A 56 5.64 -1.63 -2.84
CA GLN A 56 5.39 -0.19 -2.76
C GLN A 56 5.63 0.46 -4.13
N ASP A 57 4.95 1.58 -4.39
CA ASP A 57 5.12 2.36 -5.62
C ASP A 57 6.39 3.23 -5.55
N ASN A 58 6.63 3.99 -6.61
CA ASN A 58 7.82 4.82 -6.80
C ASN A 58 7.70 6.23 -6.17
N ALA A 59 6.90 6.41 -5.11
CA ALA A 59 6.84 7.69 -4.39
C ALA A 59 8.25 8.12 -3.88
N PRO A 60 8.56 9.43 -3.81
CA PRO A 60 9.90 9.90 -3.44
C PRO A 60 10.43 9.35 -2.10
N ALA A 61 9.55 9.19 -1.10
CA ALA A 61 9.93 8.61 0.19
C ALA A 61 10.31 7.13 0.10
N HIS A 62 9.68 6.38 -0.81
CA HIS A 62 9.96 4.96 -1.03
C HIS A 62 11.29 4.77 -1.79
N GLN A 63 11.56 5.64 -2.76
CA GLN A 63 12.77 5.60 -3.59
C GLN A 63 14.02 6.18 -2.93
N ALA A 64 13.86 6.94 -1.86
CA ALA A 64 14.96 7.58 -1.15
C ALA A 64 16.03 6.54 -0.77
N ARG A 65 17.31 6.91 -0.96
CA ARG A 65 18.46 6.03 -0.66
C ARG A 65 18.36 5.43 0.74
N LYS A 66 18.03 6.27 1.73
CA LYS A 66 17.87 5.88 3.14
C LYS A 66 16.78 4.82 3.35
N THR A 67 15.66 4.94 2.64
CA THR A 67 14.55 3.96 2.71
C THR A 67 14.96 2.62 2.11
N GLN A 68 15.61 2.64 0.95
CA GLN A 68 16.09 1.43 0.30
C GLN A 68 17.19 0.73 1.14
N GLU A 69 18.12 1.49 1.72
CA GLU A 69 19.13 0.96 2.64
C GLU A 69 18.51 0.33 3.89
N TYR A 70 17.53 1.01 4.52
CA TYR A 70 16.80 0.46 5.65
C TYR A 70 16.12 -0.86 5.31
N LEU A 71 15.45 -0.95 4.15
CA LEU A 71 14.81 -2.19 3.70
C LEU A 71 15.81 -3.32 3.41
N ARG A 72 16.96 -3.02 2.79
CA ARG A 72 18.02 -4.01 2.55
C ARG A 72 18.66 -4.55 3.84
N GLN A 73 18.65 -3.75 4.91
CA GLN A 73 19.17 -4.14 6.22
C GLN A 73 18.10 -4.82 7.10
N SER A 74 16.83 -4.76 6.71
CA SER A 74 15.73 -5.39 7.43
C SER A 74 15.52 -6.84 6.99
N GLU A 75 14.83 -7.63 7.81
CA GLU A 75 14.53 -9.05 7.51
C GLU A 75 13.36 -9.23 6.53
N VAL A 76 12.65 -8.16 6.15
CA VAL A 76 11.51 -8.26 5.24
C VAL A 76 12.00 -8.35 3.79
N LYS A 77 11.44 -9.30 3.03
CA LYS A 77 11.63 -9.31 1.57
C LYS A 77 10.89 -8.13 0.97
N PHE A 78 11.43 -7.51 -0.06
CA PHE A 78 10.75 -6.39 -0.73
C PHE A 78 11.11 -6.33 -2.21
N ILE A 79 10.27 -5.67 -2.99
CA ILE A 79 10.57 -5.33 -4.39
C ILE A 79 11.43 -4.06 -4.38
N PRO A 80 12.72 -4.12 -4.78
CA PRO A 80 13.58 -2.96 -4.76
C PRO A 80 13.21 -2.00 -5.88
N ARG A 81 13.53 -0.71 -5.72
CA ARG A 81 13.14 0.33 -6.68
C ARG A 81 13.61 0.05 -8.11
N GLU A 82 14.73 -0.66 -8.25
CA GLU A 82 15.33 -1.02 -9.54
C GLU A 82 14.46 -2.01 -10.33
N HIS A 83 13.56 -2.73 -9.66
CA HIS A 83 12.65 -3.70 -10.27
C HIS A 83 11.25 -3.11 -10.54
N TRP A 84 11.00 -1.84 -10.17
CA TRP A 84 9.72 -1.19 -10.36
C TRP A 84 9.69 -0.32 -11.62
N ILE A 85 8.69 -0.51 -12.47
CA ILE A 85 8.49 0.32 -13.65
C ILE A 85 7.89 1.65 -13.21
N GLY A 86 8.54 2.76 -13.57
CA GLY A 86 8.01 4.11 -13.30
C GLY A 86 6.62 4.32 -13.92
N ASN A 87 5.80 5.18 -13.31
CA ASN A 87 4.48 5.57 -13.82
C ASN A 87 3.53 4.39 -14.13
N SER A 88 3.55 3.35 -13.29
CA SER A 88 2.74 2.13 -13.48
C SER A 88 1.66 1.94 -12.41
N PRO A 89 0.65 2.85 -12.30
CA PRO A 89 -0.45 2.68 -11.34
C PRO A 89 -1.24 1.38 -11.60
N ASP A 90 -1.26 0.90 -12.85
CA ASP A 90 -1.86 -0.37 -13.25
C ASP A 90 -1.27 -1.59 -12.53
N LEU A 91 -0.05 -1.47 -11.99
CA LEU A 91 0.65 -2.52 -11.26
C LEU A 91 0.60 -2.33 -9.75
N ALA A 92 0.13 -1.19 -9.23
CA ALA A 92 0.04 -0.95 -7.79
C ALA A 92 -1.38 -1.30 -7.28
N PRO A 93 -1.56 -2.39 -6.48
CA PRO A 93 -2.90 -2.77 -5.98
C PRO A 93 -3.59 -1.68 -5.17
N MET A 94 -2.80 -0.84 -4.51
CA MET A 94 -3.29 0.34 -3.81
C MET A 94 -3.97 1.33 -4.76
N ASP A 95 -3.42 1.54 -5.96
CA ASP A 95 -3.89 2.53 -6.92
C ASP A 95 -5.04 2.00 -7.77
N PHE A 96 -4.86 0.84 -8.42
CA PHE A 96 -5.86 0.32 -9.37
C PHE A 96 -7.12 -0.24 -8.71
N ALA A 97 -7.14 -0.46 -7.39
CA ALA A 97 -8.29 -1.05 -6.70
C ALA A 97 -8.58 -0.45 -5.32
N VAL A 98 -7.65 -0.57 -4.37
CA VAL A 98 -7.93 -0.37 -2.95
C VAL A 98 -8.33 1.08 -2.66
N SER A 99 -7.67 2.06 -3.29
CA SER A 99 -7.99 3.47 -3.13
C SER A 99 -9.42 3.79 -3.58
N GLY A 100 -9.86 3.24 -4.72
CA GLY A 100 -11.25 3.41 -5.20
C GLY A 100 -12.28 2.80 -4.24
N ILE A 101 -12.02 1.59 -3.74
CA ILE A 101 -12.88 0.92 -2.75
C ILE A 101 -12.96 1.76 -1.46
N PHE A 102 -11.81 2.21 -0.97
CA PHE A 102 -11.69 2.99 0.25
C PHE A 102 -12.44 4.33 0.13
N MET A 103 -12.27 5.05 -0.98
CA MET A 103 -12.97 6.31 -1.23
C MET A 103 -14.49 6.10 -1.34
N GLY A 104 -14.94 5.00 -1.93
CA GLY A 104 -16.37 4.65 -1.97
C GLY A 104 -17.00 4.49 -0.59
N LEU A 105 -16.26 3.92 0.38
CA LEU A 105 -16.72 3.81 1.78
C LEU A 105 -16.81 5.16 2.50
N LEU A 106 -16.05 6.16 2.03
CA LEU A 106 -16.00 7.51 2.60
C LEU A 106 -16.96 8.49 1.93
N PHE A 107 -17.40 8.22 0.70
CA PHE A 107 -18.14 9.16 -0.16
C PHE A 107 -19.33 9.87 0.52
N ASN A 108 -20.08 9.15 1.37
CA ASN A 108 -21.25 9.69 2.08
C ASN A 108 -20.99 10.11 3.53
N LYS A 109 -19.73 10.12 3.98
CA LYS A 109 -19.37 10.53 5.34
C LYS A 109 -19.19 12.05 5.40
N LYS A 110 -19.89 12.69 6.34
CA LYS A 110 -19.83 14.14 6.58
C LYS A 110 -19.31 14.43 8.00
N PRO A 111 -18.00 14.23 8.25
CA PRO A 111 -17.42 14.58 9.54
C PRO A 111 -17.52 16.10 9.79
N ARG A 112 -17.74 16.49 11.05
CA ARG A 112 -17.90 17.90 11.45
C ARG A 112 -16.58 18.56 11.86
N ASP A 113 -15.57 17.75 12.15
CA ASP A 113 -14.25 18.17 12.61
C ASP A 113 -13.17 17.15 12.18
N ASP A 114 -11.90 17.52 12.39
CA ASP A 114 -10.74 16.68 12.06
C ASP A 114 -10.75 15.34 12.82
N THR A 115 -11.22 15.34 14.06
CA THR A 115 -11.32 14.13 14.88
C THR A 115 -12.31 13.14 14.28
N GLY A 116 -13.48 13.63 13.85
CA GLY A 116 -14.50 12.88 13.16
C GLY A 116 -14.02 12.37 11.80
N LEU A 117 -13.23 13.17 11.07
CA LEU A 117 -12.63 12.76 9.81
C LEU A 117 -11.65 11.61 10.02
N VAL A 118 -10.71 11.75 10.96
CA VAL A 118 -9.76 10.69 11.33
C VAL A 118 -10.48 9.41 11.75
N ARG A 119 -11.55 9.53 12.54
CA ARG A 119 -12.38 8.38 12.95
C ARG A 119 -13.04 7.71 11.75
N ALA A 120 -13.62 8.48 10.84
CA ALA A 120 -14.28 7.97 9.63
C ALA A 120 -13.29 7.23 8.72
N ILE A 121 -12.12 7.82 8.48
CA ILE A 121 -11.01 7.22 7.71
C ILE A 121 -10.59 5.89 8.32
N LYS A 122 -10.26 5.85 9.62
CA LYS A 122 -9.85 4.61 10.29
C LYS A 122 -10.96 3.55 10.28
N THR A 123 -12.20 3.95 10.47
CA THR A 123 -13.36 3.04 10.45
C THR A 123 -13.59 2.45 9.07
N ALA A 124 -13.48 3.25 8.01
CA ALA A 124 -13.61 2.76 6.64
C ALA A 124 -12.47 1.78 6.29
N TRP A 125 -11.25 2.09 6.72
CA TRP A 125 -10.07 1.28 6.42
C TRP A 125 -10.16 -0.14 7.00
N VAL A 126 -10.57 -0.28 8.26
CA VAL A 126 -10.74 -1.61 8.88
C VAL A 126 -11.95 -2.38 8.34
N LYS A 127 -12.86 -1.71 7.63
CA LYS A 127 -14.05 -2.29 7.00
C LYS A 127 -13.87 -2.56 5.50
N LEU A 128 -12.65 -2.49 4.98
CA LEU A 128 -12.40 -2.84 3.60
C LEU A 128 -12.87 -4.28 3.32
N PRO A 129 -13.65 -4.52 2.26
CA PRO A 129 -14.14 -5.85 1.94
C PRO A 129 -12.98 -6.73 1.48
N MET A 130 -12.64 -7.74 2.30
CA MET A 130 -11.51 -8.65 2.05
C MET A 130 -11.59 -9.33 0.70
N GLU A 131 -12.78 -9.78 0.30
CA GLU A 131 -13.03 -10.39 -1.00
C GLU A 131 -12.55 -9.53 -2.18
N LYS A 132 -12.72 -8.20 -2.10
CA LYS A 132 -12.22 -7.28 -3.15
C LYS A 132 -10.71 -7.09 -3.08
N ILE A 133 -10.13 -7.06 -1.88
CA ILE A 133 -8.67 -6.99 -1.69
C ILE A 133 -8.01 -8.23 -2.28
N GLU A 134 -8.53 -9.42 -1.95
CA GLU A 134 -8.00 -10.69 -2.42
C GLU A 134 -8.05 -10.79 -3.95
N ARG A 135 -9.16 -10.41 -4.58
CA ARG A 135 -9.27 -10.31 -6.04
C ARG A 135 -8.22 -9.37 -6.63
N ALA A 136 -8.03 -8.19 -6.04
CA ALA A 136 -7.04 -7.24 -6.52
C ALA A 136 -5.62 -7.83 -6.46
N LEU A 137 -5.26 -8.46 -5.34
CA LEU A 137 -3.96 -9.12 -5.16
C LEU A 137 -3.76 -10.32 -6.11
N GLN A 138 -4.80 -11.14 -6.31
CA GLN A 138 -4.75 -12.26 -7.26
C GLN A 138 -4.57 -11.79 -8.71
N SER A 139 -5.16 -10.65 -9.07
CA SER A 139 -5.04 -10.07 -10.42
C SER A 139 -3.65 -9.53 -10.74
N TRP A 140 -2.80 -9.30 -9.72
CA TRP A 140 -1.52 -8.63 -9.88
C TRP A 140 -0.58 -9.35 -10.86
N LYS A 141 -0.49 -10.68 -10.78
CA LYS A 141 0.34 -11.47 -11.70
C LYS A 141 -0.09 -11.27 -13.16
N ARG A 142 -1.38 -11.38 -13.46
CA ARG A 142 -1.91 -11.21 -14.83
C ARG A 142 -1.68 -9.78 -15.34
N ARG A 143 -1.79 -8.78 -14.47
CA ARG A 143 -1.47 -7.38 -14.80
C ARG A 143 -0.01 -7.23 -15.20
N VAL A 144 0.92 -7.82 -14.45
CA VAL A 144 2.35 -7.80 -14.79
C VAL A 144 2.60 -8.47 -16.15
N GLU A 145 2.01 -9.64 -16.39
CA GLU A 145 2.11 -10.35 -17.68
C GLU A 145 1.60 -9.51 -18.85
N LEU A 146 0.41 -8.91 -18.72
CA LEU A 146 -0.16 -8.02 -19.73
C LEU A 146 0.74 -6.80 -19.99
N MET A 147 1.33 -6.20 -18.96
CA MET A 147 2.25 -5.08 -19.11
C MET A 147 3.49 -5.47 -19.92
N ILE A 148 4.01 -6.68 -19.69
CA ILE A 148 5.14 -7.24 -20.45
C ILE A 148 4.74 -7.50 -21.91
N GLU A 149 3.61 -8.15 -22.15
CA GLU A 149 3.05 -8.38 -23.50
C GLU A 149 2.88 -7.06 -24.27
N ARG A 150 2.49 -6.01 -23.54
CA ARG A 150 2.29 -4.65 -24.05
C ARG A 150 3.56 -3.79 -24.01
N LYS A 151 4.75 -4.36 -23.77
CA LYS A 151 6.03 -3.63 -23.79
C LYS A 151 6.04 -2.37 -22.92
N GLY A 152 5.34 -2.40 -21.78
CA GLY A 152 5.26 -1.29 -20.83
C GLY A 152 4.15 -0.27 -21.08
N PHE A 153 3.27 -0.47 -22.08
CA PHE A 153 2.11 0.40 -22.29
C PHE A 153 0.98 0.08 -21.30
N GLN A 154 0.20 1.10 -20.94
CA GLN A 154 -0.98 1.00 -20.05
C GLN A 154 -1.92 -0.15 -20.43
N ILE A 155 -2.45 -0.82 -19.42
CA ILE A 155 -3.22 -2.06 -19.57
C ILE A 155 -4.65 -1.96 -19.04
N GLU A 156 -5.04 -0.85 -18.42
CA GLU A 156 -6.35 -0.68 -17.79
C GLU A 156 -7.52 -1.10 -18.69
N ARG A 157 -7.46 -0.72 -19.98
CA ARG A 157 -8.52 -1.03 -20.97
C ARG A 157 -8.59 -2.49 -21.40
N LEU A 158 -7.66 -3.34 -20.95
CA LEU A 158 -7.56 -4.76 -21.33
C LEU A 158 -8.05 -5.68 -20.21
N LEU A 159 -8.37 -5.11 -19.05
CA LEU A 159 -8.75 -5.83 -17.84
C LEU A 159 -10.27 -5.75 -17.71
N ASN A 160 -10.97 -6.64 -18.42
CA ASN A 160 -12.42 -6.85 -18.28
C ASN A 160 -12.75 -7.56 -16.97
#